data_AF-A0A960B6X0-F1
#
_entry.id   AF-A0A960B6X0-F1
#
_cell.length_a   1.000
_cell.length_b   1.000
_cell.length_c   1.000
_cell.angle_alpha   90.00
_cell.angle_beta   90.00
_cell.angle_gamma   90.00
#
_symmetry.space_group_name_H-M   'P 1'
#
loop_
_entity.id
_entity.type
_entity.pdbx_description
1 polymer ?
#
loop_
_entity_poly.entity_id
_entity_poly.type
_entity_poly.pdbx_seq_one_letter_code
_entity_poly.pdbx_strand_id
1 'polypeptide(L)'
;MSDPVSVTEAALLARDQESQPWQQVVVAVLSGPLTREELIDRIVERIEYSPRFRRVVGGWPVPGWIDDPNFRVGGHVRTESLAAGERLEDWLAARLAHSLDRTHPLWDATLVDGVAPGRQALVVRVHPALVDG
;
A
#
# COMPACT_ATOMS: atom_id res chain seq x y z
N MET A 1 -20.56 0.59 10.11
CA MET A 1 -20.22 0.86 11.53
C MET A 1 -18.76 1.29 11.53
N SER A 2 -18.45 2.47 12.08
CA SER A 2 -17.08 3.00 12.14
C SER A 2 -16.34 2.43 13.34
N ASP A 3 -15.13 1.93 13.15
CA ASP A 3 -14.27 1.51 14.26
C ASP A 3 -13.46 2.73 14.74
N PRO A 4 -13.34 3.00 16.05
CA PRO A 4 -12.60 4.16 16.53
C PRO A 4 -11.11 4.05 16.19
N VAL A 5 -10.46 5.18 15.92
CA VAL A 5 -9.00 5.24 15.76
C VAL A 5 -8.35 5.12 17.15
N SER A 6 -7.44 4.17 17.32
CA SER A 6 -6.70 4.00 18.57
C SER A 6 -5.73 5.16 18.81
N VAL A 7 -5.31 5.39 20.06
CA VAL A 7 -4.30 6.42 20.37
C VAL A 7 -2.97 6.12 19.65
N THR A 8 -2.61 4.84 19.53
CA THR A 8 -1.42 4.39 18.81
C THR A 8 -1.54 4.68 17.31
N GLU A 9 -2.67 4.32 16.69
CA GLU A 9 -2.95 4.61 15.28
C GLU A 9 -2.91 6.11 14.99
N ALA A 10 -3.54 6.93 15.84
CA ALA A 10 -3.53 8.38 15.70
C ALA A 10 -2.11 8.97 15.82
N ALA A 11 -1.30 8.46 16.76
CA ALA A 11 0.09 8.88 16.90
C ALA A 11 0.93 8.49 15.67
N LEU A 12 0.74 7.30 15.11
CA LEU A 12 1.42 6.87 13.89
C LEU A 12 1.05 7.75 12.69
N LEU A 13 -0.24 8.04 12.50
CA LEU A 13 -0.72 8.93 11.44
C LEU A 13 -0.17 10.36 11.57
N ALA A 14 -0.07 10.87 12.80
CA ALA A 14 0.45 12.22 13.06
C ALA A 14 1.96 12.35 12.79
N ARG A 15 2.72 11.24 12.82
CA ARG A 15 4.17 11.23 12.56
C ARG A 15 4.51 11.26 11.07
N ASP A 16 3.66 10.68 10.23
CA ASP A 16 3.84 10.74 8.78
C ASP A 16 3.61 12.18 8.30
N GLN A 17 4.63 12.78 7.70
CA GLN A 17 4.63 14.13 7.17
C GLN A 17 5.22 14.10 5.76
N GLU A 18 4.85 15.03 4.89
CA GLU A 18 5.38 15.05 3.51
C GLU A 18 6.92 15.15 3.47
N SER A 19 7.53 15.84 4.43
CA SER A 19 8.98 15.96 4.58
C SER A 19 9.64 14.72 5.21
N GLN A 20 8.87 13.86 5.87
CA GLN A 20 9.31 12.61 6.49
C GLN A 20 8.22 11.54 6.32
N PRO A 21 8.08 10.97 5.11
CA PRO A 21 7.10 9.93 4.86
C PRO A 21 7.34 8.72 5.75
N TRP A 22 6.28 8.15 6.31
CA TRP A 22 6.37 6.91 7.10
C TRP A 22 5.59 5.78 6.44
N GLN A 23 6.30 4.72 6.08
CA GLN A 23 5.75 3.56 5.41
C GLN A 23 6.60 2.32 5.71
N GLN A 24 5.92 1.18 5.88
CA GLN A 24 6.53 -0.13 5.93
C GLN A 24 6.42 -0.76 4.54
N VAL A 25 7.50 -1.41 4.10
CA VAL A 25 7.55 -2.01 2.76
C VAL A 25 7.94 -3.47 2.85
N VAL A 26 7.23 -4.29 2.07
CA VAL A 26 7.59 -5.68 1.78
C VAL A 26 7.99 -5.76 0.31
N VAL A 27 9.12 -6.40 0.04
CA VAL A 27 9.58 -6.72 -1.32
C VAL A 27 9.70 -8.23 -1.45
N ALA A 28 8.95 -8.82 -2.38
CA ALA A 28 9.00 -10.24 -2.68
C ALA A 28 9.45 -10.45 -4.13
N VAL A 29 10.58 -11.14 -4.34
CA VAL A 29 11.05 -11.49 -5.68
C VAL A 29 10.41 -12.81 -6.10
N LEU A 30 9.66 -12.77 -7.19
CA LEU A 30 8.90 -13.88 -7.74
C LEU A 30 9.70 -14.57 -8.87
N SER A 31 9.59 -15.90 -8.92
CA SER A 31 10.28 -16.74 -9.92
C SER A 31 9.53 -16.86 -11.25
N GLY A 32 8.36 -16.23 -11.40
CA GLY A 32 7.53 -16.29 -12.60
C GLY A 32 6.63 -15.06 -12.71
N PRO A 33 6.05 -14.81 -13.89
CA PRO A 33 5.21 -13.65 -14.10
C PRO A 33 3.92 -13.80 -13.29
N LEU A 34 3.59 -12.77 -12.50
CA LEU A 34 2.26 -12.57 -11.97
C LEU A 34 1.63 -11.43 -12.76
N THR A 35 0.43 -11.63 -13.27
CA THR A 35 -0.31 -10.54 -13.93
C THR A 35 -0.96 -9.64 -12.88
N ARG A 36 -1.27 -8.42 -13.28
CA ARG A 36 -1.96 -7.45 -12.42
C ARG A 36 -3.33 -7.97 -11.99
N GLU A 37 -4.05 -8.60 -12.91
CA GLU A 37 -5.38 -9.18 -12.69
C GLU A 37 -5.30 -10.32 -11.67
N GLU A 38 -4.35 -11.24 -11.83
CA GLU A 38 -4.12 -12.34 -10.89
C GLU A 38 -3.73 -11.88 -9.48
N LEU A 39 -3.03 -10.74 -9.36
CA LEU A 39 -2.73 -10.12 -8.08
C LEU A 39 -3.98 -9.48 -7.48
N ILE A 40 -4.77 -8.76 -8.28
CA ILE A 40 -6.04 -8.17 -7.84
C ILE A 40 -6.97 -9.25 -7.30
N ASP A 41 -7.16 -10.35 -8.04
CA ASP A 41 -8.02 -11.46 -7.64
C ASP A 41 -7.59 -12.05 -6.29
N ARG A 42 -6.27 -12.26 -6.10
CA ARG A 42 -5.71 -12.74 -4.82
C ARG A 42 -5.91 -11.77 -3.66
N ILE A 43 -5.84 -10.46 -3.92
CA ILE A 43 -6.08 -9.43 -2.91
C ILE A 43 -7.57 -9.40 -2.56
N VAL A 44 -8.45 -9.37 -3.56
CA VAL A 44 -9.92 -9.37 -3.38
C VAL A 44 -10.36 -10.55 -2.52
N GLU A 45 -9.83 -11.76 -2.79
CA GLU A 45 -10.14 -12.96 -2.01
C GLU A 45 -9.81 -12.82 -0.52
N ARG A 46 -8.79 -12.03 -0.16
CA ARG A 46 -8.28 -11.92 1.23
C ARG A 46 -8.75 -10.67 1.94
N ILE A 47 -8.99 -9.59 1.21
CA ILE A 47 -9.26 -8.27 1.78
C ILE A 47 -10.61 -8.21 2.51
N GLU A 48 -11.56 -9.09 2.15
CA GLU A 48 -12.83 -9.23 2.86
C GLU A 48 -12.65 -9.62 4.33
N TYR A 49 -11.62 -10.41 4.64
CA TYR A 49 -11.29 -10.82 6.00
C TYR A 49 -10.54 -9.74 6.79
N SER A 50 -10.10 -8.67 6.12
CA SER A 50 -9.42 -7.54 6.75
C SER A 50 -10.03 -6.21 6.31
N PRO A 51 -11.21 -5.83 6.86
CA PRO A 51 -11.90 -4.60 6.53
C PRO A 51 -11.04 -3.34 6.66
N ARG A 52 -9.95 -3.38 7.45
CA ARG A 52 -9.05 -2.25 7.62
C ARG A 52 -8.44 -1.75 6.32
N PHE A 53 -8.15 -2.66 5.38
CA PHE A 53 -7.50 -2.33 4.10
C PHE A 53 -8.45 -1.67 3.07
N ARG A 54 -9.74 -1.54 3.38
CA ARG A 54 -10.71 -0.78 2.55
C ARG A 54 -11.18 0.51 3.21
N ARG A 55 -10.52 0.94 4.29
CA ARG A 55 -10.97 2.04 5.14
C ARG A 55 -10.01 3.22 5.16
N VAL A 56 -10.57 4.39 5.42
CA VAL A 56 -9.89 5.66 5.66
C VAL A 56 -10.27 6.19 7.03
N VAL A 57 -9.44 7.07 7.59
CA VAL A 57 -9.79 7.79 8.82
C VAL A 57 -10.65 8.99 8.45
N GLY A 58 -11.85 9.05 9.01
CA GLY A 58 -12.79 10.14 8.77
C GLY A 58 -13.94 10.15 9.77
N GLY A 59 -14.89 11.06 9.58
CA GLY A 59 -16.04 11.23 10.46
C GLY A 59 -15.91 12.39 11.44
N TRP A 60 -17.05 12.81 11.97
CA TRP A 60 -17.21 13.96 12.85
C TRP A 60 -18.28 13.66 13.92
N PRO A 61 -18.15 14.13 15.17
CA PRO A 61 -17.06 14.92 15.74
C PRO A 61 -15.83 14.08 16.17
N VAL A 62 -15.95 12.76 16.17
CA VAL A 62 -14.87 11.84 16.54
C VAL A 62 -14.47 11.03 15.29
N PRO A 63 -13.21 11.09 14.85
CA PRO A 63 -12.73 10.29 13.72
C PRO A 63 -12.73 8.78 14.02
N GLY A 64 -13.05 8.00 13.00
CA GLY A 64 -13.00 6.54 13.00
C GLY A 64 -12.55 6.01 11.64
N TRP A 65 -12.22 4.73 11.60
CA TRP A 65 -12.03 3.98 10.38
C TRP A 65 -13.39 3.71 9.73
N ILE A 66 -13.60 4.31 8.56
CA ILE A 66 -14.81 4.20 7.76
C ILE A 66 -14.47 3.62 6.39
N ASP A 67 -15.39 2.84 5.81
CA ASP A 67 -15.16 2.28 4.48
C ASP A 67 -15.02 3.43 3.45
N ASP A 68 -14.00 3.36 2.60
CA ASP A 68 -13.84 4.32 1.50
C ASP A 68 -14.89 4.01 0.43
N PRO A 69 -15.85 4.92 0.16
CA PRO A 69 -16.90 4.70 -0.82
C PRO A 69 -16.36 4.58 -2.26
N ASN A 70 -15.15 5.06 -2.50
CA ASN A 70 -14.48 5.00 -3.79
C ASN A 70 -13.43 3.88 -3.86
N PHE A 71 -13.39 3.01 -2.84
CA PHE A 71 -12.40 1.95 -2.79
C PHE A 71 -12.49 1.02 -3.99
N ARG A 72 -11.38 0.91 -4.71
CA ARG A 72 -11.21 -0.04 -5.82
C ARG A 72 -9.83 -0.67 -5.70
N VAL A 73 -9.76 -1.97 -5.47
CA VAL A 73 -8.49 -2.71 -5.35
C VAL A 73 -7.55 -2.42 -6.52
N GLY A 74 -8.07 -2.37 -7.74
CA GLY A 74 -7.27 -2.02 -8.92
C GLY A 74 -6.62 -0.63 -8.88
N GLY A 75 -7.18 0.33 -8.13
CA GLY A 75 -6.54 1.64 -7.93
C GLY A 75 -5.27 1.59 -7.07
N HIS A 76 -5.13 0.55 -6.24
CA HIS A 76 -3.97 0.32 -5.38
C HIS A 76 -2.93 -0.59 -6.02
N VAL A 77 -3.27 -1.27 -7.13
CA VAL A 77 -2.38 -2.23 -7.80
C VAL A 77 -1.86 -1.66 -9.12
N ARG A 78 -0.53 -1.55 -9.23
CA ARG A 78 0.19 -1.04 -10.41
C ARG A 78 1.13 -2.10 -10.99
N THR A 79 1.50 -1.89 -12.24
CA THR A 79 2.58 -2.62 -12.91
C THR A 79 3.54 -1.60 -13.50
N GLU A 80 4.82 -1.80 -13.25
CA GLU A 80 5.90 -0.94 -13.74
C GLU A 80 7.08 -1.81 -14.20
N SER A 81 7.94 -1.25 -15.03
CA SER A 81 9.16 -1.93 -15.47
C SER A 81 10.36 -1.05 -15.18
N LEU A 82 11.43 -1.63 -14.64
CA LEU A 82 12.68 -0.92 -14.45
C LEU A 82 13.26 -0.50 -15.81
N ALA A 83 13.82 0.71 -15.86
CA ALA A 83 14.59 1.15 -17.00
C ALA A 83 15.87 0.32 -17.14
N ALA A 84 16.46 0.32 -18.34
CA ALA A 84 17.70 -0.43 -18.59
C ALA A 84 18.83 0.05 -17.66
N GLY A 85 19.33 -0.86 -16.81
CA GLY A 85 20.37 -0.57 -15.83
C GLY A 85 19.88 0.08 -14.53
N GLU A 86 18.58 0.37 -14.39
CA GLU A 86 17.99 0.82 -13.14
C GLU A 86 17.94 -0.33 -12.13
N ARG A 87 18.31 -0.04 -10.89
CA ARG A 87 18.22 -1.00 -9.79
C ARG A 87 16.89 -0.89 -9.08
N LEU A 88 16.37 -2.01 -8.58
CA LEU A 88 15.14 -2.03 -7.80
C LEU A 88 15.22 -1.13 -6.56
N GLU A 89 16.39 -1.03 -5.94
CA GLU A 89 16.62 -0.21 -4.76
C GLU A 89 16.49 1.29 -5.07
N ASP A 90 16.95 1.74 -6.23
CA ASP A 90 16.84 3.15 -6.67
C ASP A 90 15.38 3.48 -6.99
N TRP A 91 14.70 2.58 -7.71
CA TRP A 91 13.27 2.68 -7.98
C TRP A 91 12.46 2.76 -6.67
N LEU A 92 12.79 1.89 -5.69
CA LEU A 92 12.13 1.85 -4.40
C LEU A 92 12.40 3.11 -3.58
N ALA A 93 13.64 3.60 -3.55
CA ALA A 93 14.00 4.83 -2.84
C ALA A 93 13.19 6.03 -3.35
N ALA A 94 12.98 6.14 -4.67
CA ALA A 94 12.15 7.19 -5.24
C ALA A 94 10.68 7.11 -4.78
N ARG A 95 10.12 5.90 -4.65
CA ARG A 95 8.73 5.74 -4.15
C ARG A 95 8.64 6.04 -2.66
N LEU A 96 9.62 5.59 -1.88
CA LEU A 96 9.70 5.82 -0.43
C LEU A 96 9.85 7.29 -0.05
N ALA A 97 10.31 8.14 -0.98
CA ALA A 97 10.38 9.59 -0.81
C ALA A 97 9.01 10.29 -0.82
N HIS A 98 7.92 9.56 -1.11
CA HIS A 98 6.57 10.10 -1.16
C HIS A 98 5.63 9.33 -0.23
N SER A 99 4.85 10.05 0.57
CA SER A 99 3.78 9.47 1.41
C SER A 99 2.68 8.85 0.55
N LEU A 100 1.95 7.91 1.15
CA LEU A 100 0.75 7.35 0.56
C LEU A 100 -0.37 8.40 0.58
N ASP A 101 -1.24 8.36 -0.42
CA ASP A 101 -2.39 9.27 -0.52
C ASP A 101 -3.40 8.97 0.61
N ARG A 102 -3.59 9.95 1.50
CA ARG A 102 -4.46 9.84 2.67
C ARG A 102 -5.95 9.88 2.37
N THR A 103 -6.32 10.19 1.13
CA THR A 103 -7.73 10.16 0.69
C THR A 103 -8.21 8.75 0.39
N HIS A 104 -7.31 7.77 0.36
CA HIS A 104 -7.57 6.36 0.12
C HIS A 104 -6.94 5.47 1.20
N PRO A 105 -7.33 4.19 1.31
CA PRO A 105 -6.69 3.26 2.23
C PRO A 105 -5.17 3.23 2.04
N LEU A 106 -4.42 3.37 3.14
CA LEU A 106 -2.99 3.67 3.13
C LEU A 106 -2.11 2.46 2.80
N TRP A 107 -2.29 1.88 1.63
CA TRP A 107 -1.43 0.84 1.08
C TRP A 107 -1.43 0.87 -0.45
N ASP A 108 -0.37 0.38 -1.06
CA ASP A 108 -0.33 0.08 -2.49
C ASP A 108 0.52 -1.16 -2.77
N ALA A 109 0.34 -1.72 -3.97
CA ALA A 109 1.09 -2.86 -4.47
C ALA A 109 1.55 -2.57 -5.91
N THR A 110 2.83 -2.79 -6.19
CA THR A 110 3.39 -2.63 -7.53
C THR A 110 4.11 -3.90 -7.93
N LEU A 111 3.74 -4.46 -9.07
CA LEU A 111 4.53 -5.47 -9.77
C LEU A 111 5.60 -4.78 -10.60
N VAL A 112 6.86 -5.08 -10.34
CA VAL A 112 8.03 -4.46 -10.95
C VAL A 112 8.76 -5.49 -11.80
N ASP A 113 8.71 -5.31 -13.11
CA ASP A 113 9.44 -6.12 -14.08
C ASP A 113 10.88 -5.64 -14.25
N GLY A 114 11.74 -6.50 -14.81
CA GLY A 114 13.12 -6.14 -15.15
C GLY A 114 14.12 -6.24 -13.99
N VAL A 115 13.71 -6.77 -12.84
CA VAL A 115 14.60 -6.97 -11.67
C VAL A 115 15.69 -8.02 -11.91
N ALA A 116 15.40 -9.01 -12.76
CA ALA A 116 16.34 -10.01 -13.28
C ALA A 116 15.66 -10.77 -14.44
N PRO A 117 16.43 -11.49 -15.29
CA PRO A 117 15.85 -12.29 -16.37
C PRO A 117 14.80 -13.28 -15.86
N GLY A 118 13.57 -13.17 -16.36
CA GLY A 118 12.44 -14.03 -15.97
C GLY A 118 11.92 -13.83 -14.54
N ARG A 119 12.32 -12.76 -13.84
CA ARG A 119 11.87 -12.45 -12.48
C ARG A 119 11.11 -11.13 -12.43
N GLN A 120 10.21 -11.05 -11.46
CA GLN A 120 9.40 -9.88 -11.15
C GLN A 120 9.48 -9.63 -9.64
N ALA A 121 9.44 -8.39 -9.19
CA ALA A 121 9.28 -8.08 -7.77
C ALA A 121 7.86 -7.59 -7.49
N LEU A 122 7.25 -8.09 -6.41
CA LEU A 122 6.08 -7.48 -5.80
C LEU A 122 6.56 -6.56 -4.68
N VAL A 123 6.29 -5.28 -4.82
CA VAL A 123 6.53 -4.26 -3.80
C VAL A 123 5.20 -3.86 -3.19
N VAL A 124 5.03 -4.07 -1.89
CA VAL A 124 3.84 -3.65 -1.15
C VAL A 124 4.25 -2.61 -0.12
N ARG A 125 3.65 -1.42 -0.20
CA ARG A 125 3.83 -0.37 0.79
C ARG A 125 2.58 -0.25 1.62
N VAL A 126 2.74 -0.07 2.92
CA VAL A 126 1.63 0.07 3.87
C VAL A 126 2.00 1.07 4.95
N HIS A 127 1.04 1.88 5.37
CA HIS A 127 1.25 2.76 6.52
C HIS A 127 1.14 1.95 7.82
N PRO A 128 2.04 2.13 8.80
CA PRO A 128 2.04 1.33 10.03
C PRO A 128 0.74 1.35 10.82
N ALA A 129 -0.02 2.46 10.75
CA ALA A 129 -1.34 2.54 11.39
C ALA A 129 -2.36 1.50 10.89
N LEU A 130 -2.11 0.82 9.76
CA LEU A 130 -2.95 -0.29 9.28
C LEU A 130 -2.54 -1.67 9.83
N VAL A 131 -1.30 -1.82 10.31
CA VAL A 131 -0.70 -3.14 10.61
C VAL A 131 -0.17 -3.27 12.04
N ASP A 132 0.28 -2.17 12.65
CA ASP A 132 0.90 -2.12 13.98
C ASP A 132 0.02 -1.42 15.04
N GLY A 133 -1.17 -0.96 14.65
CA GLY A 133 -2.05 -0.06 15.42
C GLY A 133 -3.07 -0.73 16.35
#